data_AF-A0A938UNF6-F1
#
_entry.id   AF-A0A938UNF6-F1
#
_cell.length_a   1.000
_cell.length_b   1.000
_cell.length_c   1.000
_cell.angle_alpha   90.00
_cell.angle_beta   90.00
_cell.angle_gamma   90.00
#
_symmetry.space_group_name_H-M   'P 1'
#
loop_
_entity.id
_entity.type
_entity.pdbx_description
1 polymer ?
#
loop_
_entity_poly.entity_id
_entity_poly.type
_entity_poly.pdbx_seq_one_letter_code
_entity_poly.pdbx_strand_id
1 'polypeptide(L)'
;MRRSTANWALGTWVAAAIVHGVAPPAARAAEGGDVERTLAIVELRGGEVADPLTSKYMAEIISAFREKKPGDLILVDGKTTADKVRKDRDQVPSAISDATRAALAEARKKGTDLLDNADFPGAIKALGAAEARYRAATGAPGADDKLRNDYLDVLAQLATAHVAAGDKGAAAEVFRTIITTFGLKANVTDDNYRPDVVELFKAEVKKVEKMPKGSVEVASSPPGARIILGGNDRGATPSTIADLIPGVYALRLQLGKESSMLHRVKIEGGAVAKVSFDIAYESHLALEEDHVGLMYADLKGAEARIQADAVSVGKDVEANMVCAVGVVDGKLVSFLVDVSNNRIVRYANDVKVPKVGISKRAVNKVLVTILGEKADKNVVEGPPAGARSVWYNSKPGLVAAGVAVVGLGVGIAMSRYLNKGNFTFCKDVENVTCTPEEIANKKVSPANEAKFKEFDSSITTKGVLSGVGLGLGVLGAAAAGYFFYAETQKPAEAAAVLYRGMPSPPAHAQVVLPPRLDAGPVRFVAQ
;
A
#
# COMPACT_ATOMS: atom_id res chain seq x y z
N MET A 1 -21.61 58.63 -43.72
CA MET A 1 -20.54 57.68 -43.31
C MET A 1 -21.06 56.25 -43.56
N ARG A 2 -20.90 55.73 -44.79
CA ARG A 2 -20.14 54.50 -45.16
C ARG A 2 -20.33 53.30 -44.20
N ARG A 3 -21.18 52.32 -44.55
CA ARG A 3 -20.92 50.97 -45.19
C ARG A 3 -20.46 49.91 -44.17
N SER A 4 -20.74 48.59 -44.26
CA SER A 4 -21.73 47.71 -44.89
C SER A 4 -21.41 46.26 -44.44
N THR A 5 -22.43 45.39 -44.39
CA THR A 5 -22.45 43.93 -44.77
C THR A 5 -21.54 42.85 -44.16
N ALA A 6 -22.22 41.82 -43.62
CA ALA A 6 -22.06 40.35 -43.74
C ALA A 6 -20.90 39.75 -44.60
N ASN A 7 -20.30 38.62 -44.18
CA ASN A 7 -20.64 37.27 -44.68
C ASN A 7 -19.73 36.14 -44.12
N TRP A 8 -20.25 34.91 -44.23
CA TRP A 8 -19.64 33.60 -43.98
C TRP A 8 -18.41 33.26 -44.86
N ALA A 9 -17.55 32.32 -44.44
CA ALA A 9 -17.26 31.05 -45.15
C ALA A 9 -16.08 30.23 -44.56
N LEU A 10 -16.19 28.92 -44.79
CA LEU A 10 -15.26 27.80 -44.56
C LEU A 10 -13.87 27.96 -45.22
N GLY A 11 -12.88 27.23 -44.70
CA GLY A 11 -11.69 26.85 -45.45
C GLY A 11 -10.54 26.27 -44.61
N THR A 12 -10.40 24.95 -44.65
CA THR A 12 -9.16 24.19 -44.36
C THR A 12 -7.96 24.73 -45.16
N TRP A 13 -6.73 24.60 -44.65
CA TRP A 13 -5.54 24.03 -45.34
C TRP A 13 -4.28 24.12 -44.46
N VAL A 14 -3.45 23.09 -44.67
CA VAL A 14 -2.19 22.68 -44.01
C VAL A 14 -1.00 23.59 -44.34
N ALA A 15 -0.08 23.79 -43.38
CA ALA A 15 1.35 24.09 -43.64
C ALA A 15 2.19 23.78 -42.38
N ALA A 16 2.90 22.65 -42.36
CA ALA A 16 4.34 22.55 -42.65
C ALA A 16 5.24 22.89 -41.43
N ALA A 17 5.58 21.86 -40.66
CA ALA A 17 6.64 21.91 -39.66
C ALA A 17 8.01 21.89 -40.37
N ILE A 18 8.75 22.99 -40.27
CA ILE A 18 10.16 23.06 -40.66
C ILE A 18 11.00 22.64 -39.47
N VAL A 19 11.76 21.56 -39.67
CA VAL A 19 12.77 21.02 -38.77
C VAL A 19 14.02 21.90 -38.84
N HIS A 20 14.36 22.58 -37.76
CA HIS A 20 15.73 22.98 -37.48
C HIS A 20 16.12 22.51 -36.08
N GLY A 21 17.16 21.69 -36.05
CA GLY A 21 17.70 21.07 -34.86
C GLY A 21 18.19 22.11 -33.86
N VAL A 22 17.68 22.02 -32.65
CA VAL A 22 18.26 22.65 -31.47
C VAL A 22 18.80 21.51 -30.61
N ALA A 23 20.10 21.60 -30.30
CA ALA A 23 20.80 20.70 -29.39
C ALA A 23 20.03 20.53 -28.07
N PRO A 24 20.09 19.35 -27.41
CA PRO A 24 19.42 19.16 -26.14
C PRO A 24 19.97 20.18 -25.13
N PRO A 25 19.11 20.95 -24.42
CA PRO A 25 19.61 21.84 -23.40
C PRO A 25 20.26 21.00 -22.32
N ALA A 26 21.52 21.33 -22.01
CA ALA A 26 22.23 20.80 -20.86
C ALA A 26 21.30 20.85 -19.63
N ALA A 27 21.28 19.76 -18.87
CA ALA A 27 20.52 19.62 -17.65
C ALA A 27 20.76 20.83 -16.74
N ARG A 28 19.84 21.79 -16.80
CA ARG A 28 19.79 22.92 -15.90
C ARG A 28 19.18 22.37 -14.63
N ALA A 29 19.98 22.29 -13.58
CA ALA A 29 19.49 22.04 -12.24
C ALA A 29 18.26 22.92 -12.00
N ALA A 30 17.12 22.30 -11.73
CA ALA A 30 15.90 23.01 -11.40
C ALA A 30 16.12 23.76 -10.09
N GLU A 31 16.41 25.06 -10.17
CA GLU A 31 16.23 25.99 -9.07
C GLU A 31 14.76 25.93 -8.64
N GLY A 32 14.56 25.74 -7.34
CA GLY A 32 13.27 25.48 -6.73
C GLY A 32 12.28 26.60 -6.99
N GLY A 33 11.22 26.28 -7.74
CA GLY A 33 9.96 26.98 -7.58
C GLY A 33 9.49 26.78 -6.14
N ASP A 34 8.98 27.85 -5.55
CA ASP A 34 8.38 27.90 -4.22
C ASP A 34 7.10 27.04 -4.22
N VAL A 35 7.28 25.73 -4.15
CA VAL A 35 6.16 24.78 -4.06
C VAL A 35 5.73 24.79 -2.60
N GLU A 36 4.64 25.49 -2.30
CA GLU A 36 3.94 25.37 -1.01
C GLU A 36 3.81 23.88 -0.66
N ARG A 37 4.44 23.44 0.44
CA ARG A 37 4.41 22.04 0.85
C ARG A 37 3.24 21.82 1.78
N THR A 38 2.31 20.94 1.42
CA THR A 38 1.23 20.56 2.32
C THR A 38 1.67 19.44 3.28
N LEU A 39 1.29 19.56 4.55
CA LEU A 39 1.62 18.62 5.62
C LEU A 39 0.33 18.08 6.24
N ALA A 40 0.14 16.77 6.27
CA ALA A 40 -0.84 16.12 7.12
C ALA A 40 -0.15 15.53 8.36
N ILE A 41 -0.73 15.72 9.54
CA ILE A 41 -0.29 15.06 10.77
C ILE A 41 -1.30 13.97 11.11
N VAL A 42 -0.83 12.73 11.18
CA VAL A 42 -1.67 11.54 11.42
C VAL A 42 -1.24 10.84 12.69
N GLU A 43 -2.16 10.15 13.32
CA GLU A 43 -1.88 9.37 14.51
C GLU A 43 -1.12 8.09 14.16
N LEU A 44 -0.15 7.71 15.00
CA LEU A 44 0.50 6.40 15.00
C LEU A 44 0.08 5.61 16.25
N ARG A 45 -0.49 4.42 16.07
CA ARG A 45 -0.90 3.54 17.18
C ARG A 45 -0.04 2.28 17.24
N GLY A 46 0.38 1.90 18.46
CA GLY A 46 1.02 0.63 18.77
C GLY A 46 0.07 -0.30 19.51
N GLY A 47 -0.96 -0.79 18.81
CA GLY A 47 -2.05 -1.61 19.34
C GLY A 47 -3.42 -1.12 18.90
N GLU A 48 -4.46 -1.92 19.17
CA GLU A 48 -5.84 -1.60 18.81
C GLU A 48 -6.38 -0.36 19.52
N VAL A 49 -5.91 -0.11 20.75
CA VAL A 49 -6.32 1.03 21.57
C VAL A 49 -5.23 2.10 21.50
N ALA A 50 -5.63 3.31 21.10
CA ALA A 50 -4.75 4.47 21.14
C ALA A 50 -4.27 4.76 22.57
N ASP A 51 -2.99 5.09 22.72
CA ASP A 51 -2.49 5.62 23.99
C ASP A 51 -3.17 6.98 24.28
N PRO A 52 -3.78 7.18 25.46
CA PRO A 52 -4.50 8.42 25.79
C PRO A 52 -3.64 9.70 25.73
N LEU A 53 -2.31 9.58 25.75
CA LEU A 53 -1.40 10.71 25.59
C LEU A 53 -1.23 11.11 24.12
N THR A 54 -1.44 10.22 23.16
CA THR A 54 -1.18 10.49 21.75
C THR A 54 -1.98 11.67 21.23
N SER A 55 -3.30 11.68 21.45
CA SER A 55 -4.17 12.80 21.05
C SER A 55 -3.76 14.14 21.70
N LYS A 56 -3.32 14.10 22.97
CA LYS A 56 -2.82 15.29 23.68
C LYS A 56 -1.51 15.80 23.09
N TYR A 57 -0.57 14.90 22.75
CA TYR A 57 0.66 15.28 22.07
C TYR A 57 0.39 15.85 20.68
N MET A 58 -0.49 15.23 19.89
CA MET A 58 -0.87 15.73 18.57
C MET A 58 -1.45 17.15 18.64
N ALA A 59 -2.37 17.41 19.56
CA ALA A 59 -2.95 18.74 19.76
C ALA A 59 -1.87 19.80 20.09
N GLU A 60 -0.95 19.48 21.00
CA GLU A 60 0.14 20.39 21.38
C GLU A 60 1.13 20.62 20.23
N ILE A 61 1.44 19.57 19.45
CA ILE A 61 2.32 19.67 18.27
C ILE A 61 1.69 20.56 17.20
N ILE A 62 0.40 20.37 16.90
CA ILE A 62 -0.34 21.20 15.94
C ILE A 62 -0.36 22.66 16.39
N SER A 63 -0.61 22.91 17.68
CA SER A 63 -0.59 24.25 18.27
C SER A 63 0.79 24.91 18.09
N ALA A 64 1.86 24.24 18.51
CA ALA A 64 3.22 24.76 18.42
C ALA A 64 3.70 24.94 16.97
N PHE A 65 3.27 24.07 16.04
CA PHE A 65 3.55 24.22 14.61
C PHE A 65 2.91 25.50 14.05
N ARG A 66 1.62 25.75 14.37
CA ARG A 66 0.90 26.96 13.94
C ARG A 66 1.52 28.23 14.52
N GLU A 67 2.01 28.20 15.76
CA GLU A 67 2.68 29.32 16.40
C GLU A 67 4.00 29.69 15.69
N LYS A 68 4.77 28.69 15.25
CA LYS A 68 6.04 28.90 14.52
C LYS A 68 5.86 29.51 13.13
N LYS A 69 4.68 29.37 12.51
CA LYS A 69 4.36 29.87 11.14
C LYS A 69 5.47 29.54 10.12
N PRO A 70 5.78 28.26 9.89
CA PRO A 70 6.77 27.88 8.88
C PRO A 70 6.21 28.25 7.51
N GLY A 71 6.75 29.31 6.90
CA GLY A 71 6.22 29.90 5.66
C GLY A 71 6.06 28.90 4.51
N ASP A 72 6.85 27.83 4.51
CA ASP A 72 6.95 26.87 3.42
C ASP A 72 6.04 25.63 3.60
N LEU A 73 5.39 25.47 4.77
CA LEU A 73 4.59 24.29 5.12
C LEU A 73 3.17 24.65 5.56
N ILE A 74 2.18 24.20 4.78
CA ILE A 74 0.76 24.40 5.05
C ILE A 74 0.17 23.15 5.70
N LEU A 75 -0.34 23.28 6.92
CA LEU A 75 -0.99 22.17 7.61
C LEU A 75 -2.37 21.88 7.01
N VAL A 76 -2.59 20.64 6.58
CA VAL A 76 -3.93 20.11 6.27
C VAL A 76 -4.65 19.83 7.58
N ASP A 77 -5.84 20.40 7.74
CA ASP A 77 -6.64 20.21 8.94
C ASP A 77 -6.98 18.73 9.19
N GLY A 78 -7.02 18.32 10.46
CA GLY A 78 -7.24 16.92 10.85
C GLY A 78 -8.61 16.40 10.40
N LYS A 79 -9.66 17.20 10.54
CA LYS A 79 -11.00 16.82 10.10
C LYS A 79 -11.05 16.72 8.57
N THR A 80 -10.42 17.65 7.87
CA THR A 80 -10.29 17.58 6.40
C THR A 80 -9.53 16.31 5.97
N THR A 81 -8.48 15.94 6.71
CA THR A 81 -7.72 14.71 6.50
C THR A 81 -8.62 13.49 6.68
N ALA A 82 -9.37 13.43 7.79
CA ALA A 82 -10.32 12.35 8.09
C ALA A 82 -11.42 12.25 7.03
N ASP A 83 -12.01 13.36 6.61
CA ASP A 83 -13.07 13.38 5.60
C ASP A 83 -12.57 12.95 4.22
N LYS A 84 -11.36 13.38 3.82
CA LYS A 84 -10.74 12.96 2.55
C LYS A 84 -10.36 11.47 2.52
N VAL A 85 -9.79 10.93 3.60
CA VAL A 85 -9.49 9.49 3.70
C VAL A 85 -10.77 8.66 3.81
N ARG A 86 -11.76 9.15 4.58
CA ARG A 86 -13.05 8.49 4.74
C ARG A 86 -13.79 8.41 3.42
N LYS A 87 -13.99 9.52 2.69
CA LYS A 87 -14.66 9.57 1.36
C LYS A 87 -15.81 8.55 1.21
N ASP A 88 -15.55 7.42 0.55
CA ASP A 88 -16.51 6.34 0.28
C ASP A 88 -16.25 5.07 1.11
N ARG A 89 -15.37 5.14 2.09
CA ARG A 89 -14.91 4.08 3.00
C ARG A 89 -15.60 4.21 4.36
N ASP A 90 -16.16 3.11 4.84
CA ASP A 90 -16.68 2.97 6.19
C ASP A 90 -15.83 1.94 6.96
N GLN A 91 -15.50 2.24 8.22
CA GLN A 91 -14.76 1.31 9.08
C GLN A 91 -15.68 0.18 9.52
N VAL A 92 -15.24 -1.06 9.28
CA VAL A 92 -15.99 -2.25 9.67
C VAL A 92 -15.58 -2.64 11.10
N PRO A 93 -16.54 -2.87 12.01
CA PRO A 93 -16.23 -3.40 13.34
C PRO A 93 -15.41 -4.70 13.26
N SER A 94 -14.47 -4.88 14.19
CA SER A 94 -13.64 -6.10 14.25
C SER A 94 -14.47 -7.36 14.51
N ALA A 95 -15.57 -7.24 15.26
CA ALA A 95 -16.57 -8.27 15.46
C ALA A 95 -17.93 -7.67 15.87
N ILE A 96 -19.01 -8.42 15.64
CA ILE A 96 -20.33 -8.10 16.19
C ILE A 96 -20.44 -8.59 17.63
N SER A 97 -20.17 -7.69 18.59
CA SER A 97 -20.35 -7.94 20.02
C SER A 97 -21.79 -7.69 20.49
N ASP A 98 -22.15 -8.16 21.69
CA ASP A 98 -23.45 -7.83 22.32
C ASP A 98 -23.65 -6.33 22.50
N ALA A 99 -22.59 -5.60 22.86
CA ALA A 99 -22.61 -4.14 22.96
C ALA A 99 -22.86 -3.49 21.59
N THR A 100 -22.24 -4.01 20.52
CA THR A 100 -22.48 -3.56 19.14
C THR A 100 -23.94 -3.80 18.74
N ARG A 101 -24.49 -4.99 19.03
CA ARG A 101 -25.89 -5.33 18.75
C ARG A 101 -26.85 -4.40 19.51
N ALA A 102 -26.60 -4.16 20.79
CA ALA A 102 -27.41 -3.25 21.60
C ALA A 102 -27.38 -1.82 21.06
N ALA A 103 -26.20 -1.31 20.68
CA ALA A 103 -26.06 0.02 20.10
C ALA A 103 -26.76 0.17 18.73
N LEU A 104 -26.75 -0.87 17.90
CA LEU A 104 -27.47 -0.92 16.63
C LEU A 104 -28.99 -0.96 16.85
N ALA A 105 -29.47 -1.77 17.80
CA ALA A 105 -30.89 -1.85 18.15
C ALA A 105 -31.41 -0.50 18.69
N GLU A 106 -30.65 0.14 19.57
CA GLU A 106 -30.98 1.47 20.10
C GLU A 106 -31.00 2.54 19.00
N ALA A 107 -30.04 2.51 18.08
CA ALA A 107 -30.01 3.43 16.94
C ALA A 107 -31.24 3.27 16.03
N ARG A 108 -31.64 2.04 15.74
CA ARG A 108 -32.88 1.73 15.01
C ARG A 108 -34.09 2.25 15.77
N LYS A 109 -34.24 1.87 17.05
CA LYS A 109 -35.37 2.27 17.89
C LYS A 109 -35.53 3.78 17.99
N LYS A 110 -34.44 4.53 18.15
CA LYS A 110 -34.49 5.99 18.14
C LYS A 110 -35.10 6.54 16.85
N GLY A 111 -34.74 5.97 15.71
CA GLY A 111 -35.30 6.35 14.41
C GLY A 111 -36.77 5.96 14.25
N THR A 112 -37.14 4.74 14.70
CA THR A 112 -38.51 4.24 14.65
C THR A 112 -39.45 5.09 15.49
N ASP A 113 -39.05 5.42 16.73
CA ASP A 113 -39.84 6.23 17.67
C ASP A 113 -40.12 7.63 17.10
N LEU A 114 -39.16 8.23 16.38
CA LEU A 114 -39.36 9.52 15.71
C LEU A 114 -40.33 9.41 14.54
N LEU A 115 -40.25 8.31 13.78
CA LEU A 115 -41.16 8.05 12.67
C LEU A 115 -42.60 7.85 13.16
N ASP A 116 -42.78 7.07 14.23
CA ASP A 116 -44.10 6.80 14.83
C ASP A 116 -44.74 8.06 15.41
N ASN A 117 -43.93 9.01 15.90
CA ASN A 117 -44.36 10.32 16.37
C ASN A 117 -44.52 11.36 15.24
N ALA A 118 -44.40 10.95 13.97
CA ALA A 118 -44.47 11.80 12.78
C ALA A 118 -43.42 12.94 12.74
N ASP A 119 -42.31 12.82 13.47
CA ASP A 119 -41.12 13.68 13.30
C ASP A 119 -40.26 13.14 12.14
N PHE A 120 -40.72 13.36 10.91
CA PHE A 120 -40.03 12.83 9.72
C PHE A 120 -38.61 13.38 9.54
N PRO A 121 -38.31 14.69 9.73
CA PRO A 121 -36.94 15.18 9.66
C PRO A 121 -36.03 14.53 10.71
N GLY A 122 -36.50 14.37 11.94
CA GLY A 122 -35.79 13.67 13.00
C GLY A 122 -35.55 12.19 12.66
N ALA A 123 -36.59 11.51 12.17
CA ALA A 123 -36.54 10.11 11.76
C ALA A 123 -35.55 9.89 10.61
N ILE A 124 -35.59 10.70 9.55
CA ILE A 124 -34.65 10.63 8.42
C ILE A 124 -33.20 10.75 8.92
N LYS A 125 -32.93 11.72 9.80
CA LYS A 125 -31.58 11.90 10.37
C LYS A 125 -31.14 10.70 11.21
N ALA A 126 -32.01 10.21 12.09
CA ALA A 126 -31.70 9.11 13.01
C ALA A 126 -31.56 7.77 12.28
N LEU A 127 -32.48 7.45 11.36
CA LEU A 127 -32.45 6.24 10.54
C LEU A 127 -31.31 6.28 9.53
N GLY A 128 -30.95 7.44 8.97
CA GLY A 128 -29.75 7.58 8.13
C GLY A 128 -28.45 7.30 8.90
N ALA A 129 -28.36 7.75 10.15
CA ALA A 129 -27.24 7.41 11.02
C ALA A 129 -27.24 5.92 11.41
N ALA A 130 -28.42 5.31 11.61
CA ALA A 130 -28.54 3.87 11.83
C ALA A 130 -28.12 3.08 10.58
N GLU A 131 -28.58 3.46 9.39
CA GLU A 131 -28.25 2.87 8.09
C GLU A 131 -26.74 2.72 7.91
N ALA A 132 -25.98 3.81 8.14
CA ALA A 132 -24.52 3.77 8.04
C ALA A 132 -23.88 2.77 9.01
N ARG A 133 -24.40 2.67 10.24
CA ARG A 133 -23.90 1.72 11.26
C ARG A 133 -24.22 0.28 10.90
N TYR A 134 -25.44 -0.01 10.46
CA TYR A 134 -25.85 -1.34 10.02
C TYR A 134 -25.08 -1.77 8.77
N ARG A 135 -24.91 -0.88 7.79
CA ARG A 135 -24.11 -1.14 6.58
C ARG A 135 -22.70 -1.61 6.94
N ALA A 136 -22.00 -0.87 7.80
CA ALA A 136 -20.68 -1.26 8.29
C ALA A 136 -20.71 -2.60 9.06
N ALA A 137 -21.69 -2.78 9.95
CA ALA A 137 -21.84 -3.96 10.79
C ALA A 137 -22.11 -5.25 9.98
N THR A 138 -22.87 -5.19 8.89
CA THR A 138 -23.13 -6.37 8.04
C THR A 138 -21.87 -6.91 7.37
N GLY A 139 -20.81 -6.11 7.26
CA GLY A 139 -19.51 -6.57 6.81
C GLY A 139 -18.70 -7.32 7.88
N ALA A 140 -19.01 -7.16 9.17
CA ALA A 140 -18.16 -7.61 10.27
C ALA A 140 -18.24 -9.12 10.56
N PRO A 141 -17.18 -9.74 11.09
CA PRO A 141 -17.23 -11.11 11.62
C PRO A 141 -18.35 -11.27 12.65
N GLY A 142 -19.16 -12.32 12.51
CA GLY A 142 -20.31 -12.59 13.39
C GLY A 142 -21.61 -11.88 12.99
N ALA A 143 -21.65 -11.20 11.84
CA ALA A 143 -22.89 -10.76 11.22
C ALA A 143 -23.74 -11.98 10.81
N ASP A 144 -24.98 -12.04 11.28
CA ASP A 144 -25.93 -13.12 11.04
C ASP A 144 -27.15 -12.64 10.23
N ASP A 145 -28.01 -13.58 9.84
CA ASP A 145 -29.23 -13.28 9.07
C ASP A 145 -30.19 -12.36 9.82
N LYS A 146 -30.19 -12.40 11.17
CA LYS A 146 -30.98 -11.49 11.98
C LYS A 146 -30.50 -10.05 11.79
N LEU A 147 -29.20 -9.80 11.91
CA LEU A 147 -28.62 -8.48 11.68
C LEU A 147 -28.89 -7.98 10.25
N ARG A 148 -28.83 -8.89 9.26
CA ARG A 148 -29.17 -8.59 7.87
C ARG A 148 -30.64 -8.18 7.72
N ASN A 149 -31.57 -8.88 8.37
CA ASN A 149 -32.99 -8.52 8.36
C ASN A 149 -33.26 -7.20 9.11
N ASP A 150 -32.58 -6.95 10.21
CA ASP A 150 -32.67 -5.68 10.94
C ASP A 150 -32.17 -4.51 10.06
N TYR A 151 -31.14 -4.72 9.23
CA TYR A 151 -30.68 -3.71 8.27
C TYR A 151 -31.72 -3.44 7.16
N LEU A 152 -32.37 -4.49 6.62
CA LEU A 152 -33.47 -4.33 5.67
C LEU A 152 -34.57 -3.45 6.27
N ASP A 153 -34.92 -3.70 7.52
CA ASP A 153 -35.95 -2.94 8.21
C ASP A 153 -35.57 -1.46 8.41
N VAL A 154 -34.33 -1.17 8.81
CA VAL A 154 -33.83 0.22 8.90
C VAL A 154 -33.96 0.95 7.57
N LEU A 155 -33.61 0.30 6.45
CA LEU A 155 -33.75 0.90 5.12
C LEU A 155 -35.22 1.10 4.74
N ALA A 156 -36.08 0.11 4.98
CA ALA A 156 -37.50 0.21 4.66
C ALA A 156 -38.20 1.32 5.46
N GLN A 157 -37.83 1.50 6.73
CA GLN A 157 -38.31 2.59 7.55
C GLN A 157 -37.74 3.95 7.13
N LEU A 158 -36.46 4.01 6.74
CA LEU A 158 -35.87 5.23 6.20
C LEU A 158 -36.58 5.66 4.92
N ALA A 159 -36.88 4.72 4.01
CA ALA A 159 -37.69 4.98 2.83
C ALA A 159 -39.10 5.45 3.21
N THR A 160 -39.73 4.83 4.20
CA THR A 160 -41.04 5.25 4.73
C THR A 160 -41.01 6.68 5.25
N ALA A 161 -39.98 7.07 6.00
CA ALA A 161 -39.80 8.42 6.51
C ALA A 161 -39.67 9.45 5.38
N HIS A 162 -38.92 9.13 4.32
CA HIS A 162 -38.82 9.98 3.13
C HIS A 162 -40.15 10.09 2.38
N VAL A 163 -40.90 8.98 2.21
CA VAL A 163 -42.24 9.01 1.58
C VAL A 163 -43.19 9.88 2.39
N ALA A 164 -43.20 9.74 3.72
CA ALA A 164 -44.05 10.52 4.61
C ALA A 164 -43.68 12.02 4.62
N ALA A 165 -42.39 12.34 4.45
CA ALA A 165 -41.92 13.71 4.25
C ALA A 165 -42.21 14.28 2.84
N GLY A 166 -42.77 13.48 1.92
CA GLY A 166 -43.05 13.88 0.54
C GLY A 166 -41.86 13.79 -0.42
N ASP A 167 -40.70 13.33 0.05
CA ASP A 167 -39.48 13.18 -0.76
C ASP A 167 -39.39 11.79 -1.39
N LYS A 168 -40.18 11.60 -2.46
CA LYS A 168 -40.16 10.34 -3.23
C LYS A 168 -38.82 10.08 -3.92
N GLY A 169 -38.03 11.13 -4.19
CA GLY A 169 -36.72 11.01 -4.82
C GLY A 169 -35.72 10.34 -3.89
N ALA A 170 -35.62 10.83 -2.65
CA ALA A 170 -34.79 10.22 -1.63
C ALA A 170 -35.26 8.81 -1.24
N ALA A 171 -36.59 8.59 -1.14
CA ALA A 171 -37.12 7.24 -0.92
C ALA A 171 -36.69 6.25 -2.02
N ALA A 172 -36.69 6.69 -3.29
CA ALA A 172 -36.25 5.87 -4.41
C ALA A 172 -34.76 5.51 -4.34
N GLU A 173 -33.89 6.38 -3.83
CA GLU A 173 -32.48 6.04 -3.57
C GLU A 173 -32.35 4.96 -2.49
N VAL A 174 -33.13 5.06 -1.41
CA VAL A 174 -33.12 4.04 -0.35
C VAL A 174 -33.63 2.70 -0.88
N PHE A 175 -34.68 2.68 -1.71
CA PHE A 175 -35.13 1.47 -2.38
C PHE A 175 -34.08 0.88 -3.32
N ARG A 176 -33.30 1.70 -4.04
CA ARG A 176 -32.16 1.21 -4.82
C ARG A 176 -31.13 0.52 -3.93
N THR A 177 -30.82 1.07 -2.76
CA THR A 177 -29.94 0.43 -1.78
C THR A 177 -30.50 -0.93 -1.30
N ILE A 178 -31.82 -1.03 -1.07
CA ILE A 178 -32.46 -2.30 -0.75
C ILE A 178 -32.27 -3.29 -1.90
N ILE A 179 -32.49 -2.88 -3.15
CA ILE A 179 -32.36 -3.74 -4.34
C ILE A 179 -30.90 -4.22 -4.52
N THR A 180 -29.91 -3.34 -4.38
CA THR A 180 -28.48 -3.71 -4.57
C THR A 180 -27.95 -4.56 -3.42
N THR A 181 -28.54 -4.46 -2.22
CA THR A 181 -28.09 -5.19 -1.03
C THR A 181 -28.83 -6.52 -0.83
N PHE A 182 -30.15 -6.54 -1.02
CA PHE A 182 -31.03 -7.69 -0.74
C PHE A 182 -31.58 -8.35 -2.01
N GLY A 183 -31.35 -7.74 -3.17
CA GLY A 183 -31.85 -8.22 -4.45
C GLY A 183 -33.27 -7.76 -4.76
N LEU A 184 -33.72 -8.06 -5.98
CA LEU A 184 -35.05 -7.69 -6.49
C LEU A 184 -36.21 -8.34 -5.71
N LYS A 185 -35.94 -9.41 -4.97
CA LYS A 185 -36.90 -10.18 -4.16
C LYS A 185 -36.79 -9.89 -2.65
N ALA A 186 -36.24 -8.74 -2.28
CA ALA A 186 -36.19 -8.32 -0.87
C ALA A 186 -37.58 -8.38 -0.23
N ASN A 187 -37.66 -8.76 1.05
CA ASN A 187 -38.92 -8.98 1.76
C ASN A 187 -39.61 -7.67 2.19
N VAL A 188 -39.95 -6.83 1.21
CA VAL A 188 -40.72 -5.59 1.40
C VAL A 188 -42.15 -5.86 0.91
N THR A 189 -42.97 -6.39 1.82
CA THR A 189 -44.36 -6.82 1.54
C THR A 189 -45.36 -6.06 2.40
N ASP A 190 -46.63 -6.15 2.01
CA ASP A 190 -47.75 -5.52 2.72
C ASP A 190 -47.96 -6.09 4.14
N ASP A 191 -47.38 -7.27 4.43
CA ASP A 191 -47.39 -7.87 5.77
C ASP A 191 -46.51 -7.10 6.77
N ASN A 192 -45.44 -6.47 6.27
CA ASN A 192 -44.40 -5.85 7.10
C ASN A 192 -44.38 -4.31 6.95
N TYR A 193 -44.91 -3.78 5.85
CA TYR A 193 -44.80 -2.37 5.49
C TYR A 193 -46.10 -1.81 4.90
N ARG A 194 -46.24 -0.49 4.90
CA ARG A 194 -47.44 0.18 4.39
C ARG A 194 -47.61 -0.05 2.87
N PRO A 195 -48.85 -0.22 2.38
CA PRO A 195 -49.11 -0.51 0.96
C PRO A 195 -48.53 0.51 -0.02
N ASP A 196 -48.56 1.80 0.32
CA ASP A 196 -48.01 2.88 -0.51
C ASP A 196 -46.48 2.81 -0.63
N VAL A 197 -45.79 2.39 0.44
CA VAL A 197 -44.33 2.15 0.43
C VAL A 197 -44.00 0.93 -0.44
N VAL A 198 -44.78 -0.15 -0.29
CA VAL A 198 -44.63 -1.39 -1.06
C VAL A 198 -44.87 -1.14 -2.56
N GLU A 199 -45.87 -0.34 -2.92
CA GLU A 199 -46.14 0.07 -4.31
C GLU A 199 -44.97 0.84 -4.92
N LEU A 200 -44.40 1.80 -4.18
CA LEU A 200 -43.23 2.56 -4.63
C LEU A 200 -41.99 1.66 -4.78
N PHE A 201 -41.76 0.75 -3.85
CA PHE A 201 -40.68 -0.24 -3.97
C PHE A 201 -40.84 -1.11 -5.22
N LYS A 202 -42.04 -1.68 -5.44
CA LYS A 202 -42.35 -2.47 -6.64
C LYS A 202 -42.17 -1.67 -7.94
N ALA A 203 -42.50 -0.37 -7.92
CA ALA A 203 -42.28 0.52 -9.06
C ALA A 203 -40.79 0.73 -9.36
N GLU A 204 -39.96 0.94 -8.32
CA GLU A 204 -38.51 1.06 -8.47
C GLU A 204 -37.85 -0.25 -8.93
N VAL A 205 -38.30 -1.40 -8.43
CA VAL A 205 -37.88 -2.72 -8.93
C VAL A 205 -38.10 -2.81 -10.46
N LYS A 206 -39.32 -2.53 -10.93
CA LYS A 206 -39.65 -2.57 -12.37
C LYS A 206 -38.82 -1.60 -13.20
N LYS A 207 -38.49 -0.43 -12.64
CA LYS A 207 -37.67 0.58 -13.30
C LYS A 207 -36.23 0.09 -13.46
N VAL A 208 -35.65 -0.38 -12.37
CA VAL A 208 -34.25 -0.83 -12.30
C VAL A 208 -34.01 -2.12 -13.10
N GLU A 209 -35.01 -3.01 -13.17
CA GLU A 209 -34.95 -4.21 -14.01
C GLU A 209 -34.73 -3.88 -15.49
N LYS A 210 -35.33 -2.79 -15.98
CA LYS A 210 -35.25 -2.33 -17.38
C LYS A 210 -33.98 -1.53 -17.68
N MET A 211 -33.22 -1.12 -16.67
CA MET A 211 -31.98 -0.39 -16.88
C MET A 211 -30.89 -1.32 -17.44
N PRO A 212 -30.03 -0.84 -18.34
CA PRO A 212 -28.84 -1.59 -18.76
C PRO A 212 -28.03 -2.02 -17.54
N LYS A 213 -27.52 -3.25 -17.54
CA LYS A 213 -26.67 -3.72 -16.45
C LYS A 213 -25.28 -3.10 -16.58
N GLY A 214 -24.67 -2.84 -15.42
CA GLY A 214 -23.28 -2.40 -15.33
C GLY A 214 -22.37 -3.52 -14.88
N SER A 215 -21.10 -3.19 -14.69
CA SER A 215 -20.09 -4.10 -14.17
C SER A 215 -19.06 -3.36 -13.33
N VAL A 216 -18.28 -4.11 -12.54
CA VAL A 216 -17.14 -3.59 -11.79
C VAL A 216 -15.92 -4.48 -11.95
N GLU A 217 -14.79 -3.87 -12.30
CA GLU A 217 -13.46 -4.47 -12.27
C GLU A 217 -12.83 -4.19 -10.91
N VAL A 218 -12.53 -5.26 -10.17
CA VAL A 218 -12.03 -5.20 -8.80
C VAL A 218 -10.63 -5.80 -8.75
N ALA A 219 -9.65 -5.01 -8.33
CA ALA A 219 -8.27 -5.44 -8.13
C ALA A 219 -7.81 -5.19 -6.69
N SER A 220 -6.79 -5.91 -6.24
CA SER A 220 -6.17 -5.65 -4.95
C SER A 220 -4.68 -5.89 -4.96
N SER A 221 -4.00 -5.23 -4.03
CA SER A 221 -2.62 -5.50 -3.65
C SER A 221 -2.61 -5.92 -2.18
N PRO A 222 -2.19 -7.16 -1.85
CA PRO A 222 -1.88 -8.28 -2.76
C PRO A 222 -3.12 -8.81 -3.54
N PRO A 223 -2.94 -9.52 -4.68
CA PRO A 223 -4.04 -10.19 -5.39
C PRO A 223 -4.52 -11.44 -4.64
N GLY A 224 -5.66 -12.00 -5.05
CA GLY A 224 -6.24 -13.22 -4.47
C GLY A 224 -7.16 -12.97 -3.27
N ALA A 225 -7.59 -11.72 -3.05
CA ALA A 225 -8.51 -11.36 -1.98
C ALA A 225 -9.94 -11.73 -2.35
N ARG A 226 -10.68 -12.32 -1.43
CA ARG A 226 -12.11 -12.62 -1.58
C ARG A 226 -12.89 -11.31 -1.73
N ILE A 227 -13.78 -11.26 -2.72
CA ILE A 227 -14.61 -10.11 -3.03
C ILE A 227 -15.99 -10.30 -2.42
N ILE A 228 -16.40 -9.37 -1.56
CA ILE A 228 -17.72 -9.37 -0.92
C ILE A 228 -18.47 -8.13 -1.41
N LEU A 229 -19.50 -8.32 -2.23
CA LEU A 229 -20.30 -7.25 -2.84
C LEU A 229 -21.77 -7.39 -2.43
N GLY A 230 -22.32 -6.37 -1.76
CA GLY A 230 -23.68 -6.41 -1.20
C GLY A 230 -23.86 -7.53 -0.16
N GLY A 231 -22.78 -7.88 0.54
CA GLY A 231 -22.75 -9.00 1.49
C GLY A 231 -22.75 -10.39 0.85
N ASN A 232 -22.51 -10.51 -0.46
CA ASN A 232 -22.41 -11.78 -1.17
C ASN A 232 -20.98 -12.00 -1.68
N ASP A 233 -20.48 -13.23 -1.59
CA ASP A 233 -19.19 -13.61 -2.17
C ASP A 233 -19.26 -13.61 -3.71
N ARG A 234 -18.29 -12.96 -4.35
CA ARG A 234 -18.17 -12.81 -5.81
C ARG A 234 -16.84 -13.32 -6.36
N GLY A 235 -16.16 -14.21 -5.63
CA GLY A 235 -14.89 -14.79 -6.05
C GLY A 235 -13.69 -14.03 -5.49
N ALA A 236 -12.57 -14.01 -6.22
CA ALA A 236 -11.31 -13.42 -5.75
C ALA A 236 -10.73 -12.41 -6.76
N THR A 237 -9.94 -11.45 -6.27
CA THR A 237 -9.26 -10.46 -7.11
C THR A 237 -8.06 -11.03 -7.88
N PRO A 238 -7.72 -10.47 -9.05
CA PRO A 238 -8.52 -9.52 -9.83
C PRO A 238 -9.71 -10.21 -10.49
N SER A 239 -10.87 -9.55 -10.53
CA SER A 239 -12.07 -10.10 -11.18
C SER A 239 -12.99 -9.00 -11.70
N THR A 240 -13.74 -9.29 -12.75
CA THR A 240 -14.82 -8.45 -13.26
C THR A 240 -16.16 -9.06 -12.90
N ILE A 241 -16.96 -8.32 -12.13
CA ILE A 241 -18.32 -8.72 -11.75
C ILE A 241 -19.28 -8.03 -12.71
N ALA A 242 -19.88 -8.80 -13.60
CA ALA A 242 -20.83 -8.34 -14.61
C ALA A 242 -22.29 -8.44 -14.12
N ASP A 243 -23.22 -8.02 -14.98
CA ASP A 243 -24.67 -8.13 -14.81
C ASP A 243 -25.20 -7.48 -13.52
N LEU A 244 -24.54 -6.40 -13.08
CA LEU A 244 -24.94 -5.66 -11.89
C LEU A 244 -26.05 -4.68 -12.23
N ILE A 245 -27.06 -4.68 -11.36
CA ILE A 245 -28.08 -3.63 -11.36
C ILE A 245 -27.42 -2.28 -11.07
N PRO A 246 -27.74 -1.21 -11.83
CA PRO A 246 -27.25 0.12 -11.52
C PRO A 246 -27.68 0.59 -10.12
N GLY A 247 -26.75 1.17 -9.38
CA GLY A 247 -26.94 1.59 -7.99
C GLY A 247 -25.63 1.59 -7.20
N VAL A 248 -25.73 1.83 -5.89
CA VAL A 248 -24.57 1.81 -4.99
C VAL A 248 -24.47 0.47 -4.29
N TYR A 249 -23.28 -0.12 -4.27
CA TYR A 249 -22.99 -1.37 -3.59
C TYR A 249 -21.98 -1.15 -2.48
N ALA A 250 -22.17 -1.87 -1.37
CA ALA A 250 -21.15 -2.04 -0.36
C ALA A 250 -20.17 -3.13 -0.82
N LEU A 251 -18.90 -2.79 -1.01
CA LEU A 251 -17.82 -3.65 -1.48
C LEU A 251 -16.73 -3.74 -0.42
N ARG A 252 -16.35 -4.96 -0.04
CA ARG A 252 -15.22 -5.22 0.86
C ARG A 252 -14.38 -6.36 0.32
N LEU A 253 -13.09 -6.29 0.55
CA LEU A 253 -12.14 -7.35 0.25
C LEU A 253 -11.62 -8.00 1.54
N GLN A 254 -11.37 -9.30 1.46
CA GLN A 254 -10.79 -10.07 2.56
C GLN A 254 -9.64 -10.94 2.06
N LEU A 255 -8.46 -10.82 2.68
CA LEU A 255 -7.28 -11.62 2.37
C LEU A 255 -6.77 -12.28 3.65
N GLY A 256 -7.12 -13.55 3.85
CA GLY A 256 -6.81 -14.25 5.09
C GLY A 256 -7.48 -13.57 6.30
N LYS A 257 -6.65 -13.04 7.21
CA LYS A 257 -7.10 -12.30 8.40
C LYS A 257 -7.22 -10.79 8.18
N GLU A 258 -6.63 -10.27 7.12
CA GLU A 258 -6.70 -8.86 6.77
C GLU A 258 -7.95 -8.58 5.94
N SER A 259 -8.42 -7.34 6.01
CA SER A 259 -9.60 -6.90 5.31
C SER A 259 -9.49 -5.44 4.94
N SER A 260 -10.03 -5.08 3.78
CA SER A 260 -10.23 -3.68 3.42
C SER A 260 -11.31 -3.05 4.32
N MET A 261 -11.40 -1.71 4.26
CA MET A 261 -12.57 -0.99 4.71
C MET A 261 -13.78 -1.35 3.81
N LEU A 262 -14.98 -0.93 4.20
CA LEU A 262 -16.17 -1.12 3.38
C LEU A 262 -16.31 0.07 2.43
N HIS A 263 -16.23 -0.17 1.12
CA HIS A 263 -16.34 0.88 0.11
C HIS A 263 -17.74 0.96 -0.47
N ARG A 264 -18.23 2.17 -0.71
CA ARG A 264 -19.44 2.43 -1.51
C ARG A 264 -19.05 2.61 -2.96
N VAL A 265 -19.41 1.65 -3.80
CA VAL A 265 -19.11 1.68 -5.23
C VAL A 265 -20.39 1.92 -6.01
N LYS A 266 -20.41 3.03 -6.77
CA LYS A 266 -21.50 3.34 -7.70
C LYS A 266 -21.31 2.58 -9.01
N ILE A 267 -22.36 1.86 -9.42
CA ILE A 267 -22.44 1.15 -10.69
C ILE A 267 -23.44 1.85 -11.59
N GLU A 268 -23.01 2.19 -12.79
CA GLU A 268 -23.84 2.80 -13.81
C GLU A 268 -24.18 1.79 -14.92
N GLY A 269 -25.37 1.90 -15.48
CA GLY A 269 -25.83 0.98 -16.52
C GLY A 269 -25.00 1.09 -17.79
N GLY A 270 -24.57 -0.05 -18.33
CA GLY A 270 -23.73 -0.12 -19.53
C GLY A 270 -22.26 0.28 -19.31
N ALA A 271 -21.87 0.65 -18.08
CA ALA A 271 -20.51 1.06 -17.76
C ALA A 271 -19.74 -0.01 -16.96
N VAL A 272 -18.41 0.11 -16.96
CA VAL A 272 -17.49 -0.67 -16.14
C VAL A 272 -16.87 0.26 -15.10
N ALA A 273 -17.26 0.12 -13.84
CA ALA A 273 -16.57 0.78 -12.73
C ALA A 273 -15.21 0.10 -12.49
N LYS A 274 -14.17 0.85 -12.11
CA LYS A 274 -12.85 0.30 -11.80
C LYS A 274 -12.43 0.70 -10.40
N VAL A 275 -12.09 -0.28 -9.58
CA VAL A 275 -11.68 -0.07 -8.19
C VAL A 275 -10.48 -0.95 -7.85
N SER A 276 -9.52 -0.36 -7.14
CA SER A 276 -8.31 -1.04 -6.69
C SER A 276 -8.07 -0.73 -5.22
N PHE A 277 -7.70 -1.76 -4.47
CA PHE A 277 -7.57 -1.70 -3.01
C PHE A 277 -6.13 -2.04 -2.60
N ASP A 278 -5.58 -1.28 -1.66
CA ASP A 278 -4.39 -1.68 -0.89
C ASP A 278 -4.88 -2.21 0.46
N ILE A 279 -5.00 -3.54 0.57
CA ILE A 279 -5.60 -4.18 1.74
C ILE A 279 -4.71 -3.96 2.97
N ALA A 280 -3.39 -3.97 2.79
CA ALA A 280 -2.45 -3.76 3.88
C ALA A 280 -2.61 -2.35 4.45
N TYR A 281 -2.61 -1.33 3.58
CA TYR A 281 -2.85 0.06 3.99
C TYR A 281 -4.20 0.23 4.69
N GLU A 282 -5.28 -0.26 4.09
CA GLU A 282 -6.62 -0.09 4.64
C GLU A 282 -6.82 -0.83 5.96
N SER A 283 -6.14 -1.97 6.17
CA SER A 283 -6.18 -2.70 7.44
C SER A 283 -5.51 -1.96 8.60
N HIS A 284 -4.63 -1.00 8.31
CA HIS A 284 -3.98 -0.16 9.31
C HIS A 284 -4.75 1.15 9.56
N LEU A 285 -5.78 1.47 8.78
CA LEU A 285 -6.53 2.70 8.98
C LEU A 285 -7.43 2.63 10.22
N ALA A 286 -7.29 3.63 11.08
CA ALA A 286 -8.26 3.97 12.11
C ALA A 286 -8.88 5.33 11.79
N LEU A 287 -10.20 5.38 11.56
CA LEU A 287 -10.88 6.61 11.17
C LEU A 287 -11.63 7.21 12.36
N GLU A 288 -11.03 8.22 12.97
CA GLU A 288 -11.67 9.01 14.02
C GLU A 288 -12.44 10.19 13.42
N GLU A 289 -13.19 10.91 14.23
CA GLU A 289 -14.01 12.04 13.76
C GLU A 289 -13.14 13.20 13.22
N ASP A 290 -12.03 13.48 13.89
CA ASP A 290 -11.20 14.67 13.66
C ASP A 290 -9.77 14.36 13.20
N HIS A 291 -9.42 13.09 13.02
CA HIS A 291 -8.11 12.69 12.50
C HIS A 291 -8.12 11.27 11.92
N VAL A 292 -7.01 10.92 11.27
CA VAL A 292 -6.71 9.58 10.75
C VAL A 292 -5.59 8.99 11.58
N GLY A 293 -5.74 7.72 11.97
CA GLY A 293 -4.70 6.91 12.60
C GLY A 293 -4.19 5.80 11.70
N LEU A 294 -2.92 5.46 11.89
CA LEU A 294 -2.27 4.28 11.35
C LEU A 294 -1.91 3.34 12.51
N MET A 295 -2.50 2.16 12.49
CA MET A 295 -2.50 1.19 13.57
C MET A 295 -1.63 -0.01 13.23
N TYR A 296 -0.66 -0.29 14.10
CA TYR A 296 0.25 -1.41 13.98
C TYR A 296 0.27 -2.21 15.28
N ALA A 297 0.66 -3.48 15.21
CA ALA A 297 0.78 -4.32 16.40
C ALA A 297 1.85 -3.80 17.37
N ASP A 298 2.96 -3.28 16.84
CA ASP A 298 4.09 -2.74 17.60
C ASP A 298 4.89 -1.74 16.75
N LEU A 299 5.93 -1.13 17.34
CA LEU A 299 6.81 -0.21 16.64
C LEU A 299 7.54 -0.86 15.46
N LYS A 300 7.85 -2.15 15.52
CA LYS A 300 8.54 -2.86 14.44
C LYS A 300 7.64 -3.02 13.22
N GLY A 301 6.36 -3.30 13.44
CA GLY A 301 5.33 -3.32 12.40
C GLY A 301 5.16 -1.94 11.76
N ALA A 302 5.15 -0.88 12.58
CA ALA A 302 5.14 0.48 12.08
C ALA A 302 6.37 0.77 11.20
N GLU A 303 7.59 0.50 11.66
CA GLU A 303 8.83 0.74 10.90
C GLU A 303 8.85 0.00 9.55
N ALA A 304 8.20 -1.17 9.45
CA ALA A 304 8.12 -1.95 8.22
C ALA A 304 7.16 -1.38 7.17
N ARG A 305 6.16 -0.59 7.57
CA ARG A 305 5.03 -0.21 6.71
C ARG A 305 4.72 1.29 6.65
N ILE A 306 5.17 2.07 7.63
CA ILE A 306 4.80 3.48 7.79
C ILE A 306 5.12 4.33 6.57
N GLN A 307 6.22 4.04 5.86
CA GLN A 307 6.55 4.73 4.62
C GLN A 307 5.45 4.57 3.56
N ALA A 308 5.03 3.33 3.29
CA ALA A 308 4.05 3.04 2.24
C ALA A 308 2.65 3.52 2.64
N ASP A 309 2.27 3.35 3.91
CA ASP A 309 0.94 3.70 4.40
C ASP A 309 0.79 5.23 4.50
N ALA A 310 1.81 5.94 4.98
CA ALA A 310 1.82 7.41 5.00
C ALA A 310 1.79 8.01 3.59
N VAL A 311 2.45 7.39 2.60
CA VAL A 311 2.33 7.80 1.19
C VAL A 311 0.91 7.63 0.69
N SER A 312 0.22 6.55 1.08
CA SER A 312 -1.17 6.30 0.71
C SER A 312 -2.12 7.33 1.33
N VAL A 313 -1.94 7.64 2.63
CA VAL A 313 -2.67 8.75 3.27
C VAL A 313 -2.39 10.07 2.54
N GLY A 314 -1.13 10.38 2.25
CA GLY A 314 -0.74 11.59 1.56
C GLY A 314 -1.40 11.76 0.20
N LYS A 315 -1.53 10.67 -0.57
CA LYS A 315 -2.29 10.67 -1.83
C LYS A 315 -3.78 10.90 -1.63
N ASP A 316 -4.38 10.24 -0.63
CA ASP A 316 -5.80 10.41 -0.32
C ASP A 316 -6.13 11.86 0.09
N VAL A 317 -5.21 12.54 0.78
CA VAL A 317 -5.44 13.91 1.28
C VAL A 317 -4.81 15.01 0.43
N GLU A 318 -4.09 14.64 -0.63
CA GLU A 318 -3.30 15.54 -1.48
C GLU A 318 -2.21 16.31 -0.70
N ALA A 319 -1.61 15.64 0.30
CA ALA A 319 -0.49 16.16 1.06
C ALA A 319 0.84 15.75 0.43
N ASN A 320 1.79 16.68 0.31
CA ASN A 320 3.16 16.37 -0.13
C ASN A 320 3.98 15.71 0.99
N MET A 321 3.61 15.98 2.24
CA MET A 321 4.28 15.49 3.44
C MET A 321 3.27 14.89 4.40
N VAL A 322 3.63 13.77 5.04
CA VAL A 322 2.84 13.18 6.13
C VAL A 322 3.75 12.97 7.33
N CYS A 323 3.34 13.49 8.49
CA CYS A 323 3.99 13.23 9.76
C CYS A 323 3.12 12.29 10.60
N ALA A 324 3.52 11.03 10.74
CA ALA A 324 2.86 10.09 11.63
C ALA A 324 3.45 10.20 13.04
N VAL A 325 2.62 10.44 14.05
CA VAL A 325 3.06 10.69 15.43
C VAL A 325 2.23 9.92 16.42
N GLY A 326 2.86 9.30 17.42
CA GLY A 326 2.13 8.71 18.53
C GLY A 326 3.00 8.16 19.63
N VAL A 327 2.38 7.86 20.77
CA VAL A 327 3.04 7.22 21.90
C VAL A 327 2.94 5.71 21.74
N VAL A 328 4.10 5.06 21.61
CA VAL A 328 4.24 3.60 21.49
C VAL A 328 5.23 3.13 22.55
N ASP A 329 4.82 2.20 23.41
CA ASP A 329 5.64 1.66 24.51
C ASP A 329 6.28 2.74 25.41
N GLY A 330 5.53 3.81 25.72
CA GLY A 330 5.99 4.94 26.55
C GLY A 330 7.02 5.85 25.88
N LYS A 331 7.18 5.75 24.56
CA LYS A 331 8.02 6.64 23.75
C LYS A 331 7.16 7.38 22.74
N LEU A 332 7.37 8.68 22.60
CA LEU A 332 6.83 9.45 21.50
C LEU A 332 7.64 9.15 20.24
N VAL A 333 6.95 8.61 19.24
CA VAL A 333 7.49 8.22 17.96
C VAL A 333 6.95 9.18 16.90
N SER A 334 7.80 9.59 15.97
CA SER A 334 7.40 10.40 14.82
C SER A 334 8.15 9.99 13.56
N PHE A 335 7.44 9.92 12.44
CA PHE A 335 7.99 9.69 11.10
C PHE A 335 7.49 10.77 10.15
N LEU A 336 8.41 11.55 9.58
CA LEU A 336 8.11 12.48 8.51
C LEU A 336 8.38 11.80 7.17
N VAL A 337 7.35 11.69 6.34
CA VAL A 337 7.38 11.01 5.05
C VAL A 337 7.13 12.03 3.93
N ASP A 338 7.98 11.97 2.90
CA ASP A 338 7.81 12.70 1.65
C ASP A 338 7.04 11.81 0.67
N VAL A 339 5.82 12.23 0.38
CA VAL A 339 4.86 11.49 -0.43
C VAL A 339 5.28 11.48 -1.89
N SER A 340 5.87 12.57 -2.36
CA SER A 340 6.28 12.75 -3.76
C SER A 340 7.47 11.87 -4.11
N ASN A 341 8.40 11.72 -3.18
CA ASN A 341 9.60 10.90 -3.34
C ASN A 341 9.50 9.50 -2.72
N ASN A 342 8.34 9.15 -2.16
CA ASN A 342 8.08 7.88 -1.48
C ASN A 342 9.23 7.49 -0.53
N ARG A 343 9.54 8.34 0.46
CA ARG A 343 10.62 8.08 1.42
C ARG A 343 10.36 8.67 2.79
N ILE A 344 10.92 8.06 3.83
CA ILE A 344 11.04 8.69 5.14
C ILE A 344 12.13 9.76 5.04
N VAL A 345 11.79 11.01 5.38
CA VAL A 345 12.71 12.14 5.40
C VAL A 345 13.44 12.20 6.74
N ARG A 346 12.71 12.13 7.84
CA ARG A 346 13.24 12.17 9.20
C ARG A 346 12.37 11.34 10.13
N TYR A 347 12.95 10.84 11.20
CA TYR A 347 12.19 10.16 12.24
C TYR A 347 12.84 10.30 13.62
N ALA A 348 12.03 10.11 14.66
CA ALA A 348 12.47 10.01 16.05
C ALA A 348 11.63 8.93 16.75
N ASN A 349 12.27 7.87 17.27
CA ASN A 349 11.57 6.71 17.84
C ASN A 349 12.03 6.34 19.27
N ASP A 350 12.88 7.16 19.89
CA ASP A 350 13.47 6.91 21.21
C ASP A 350 13.11 7.97 22.26
N VAL A 351 12.12 8.83 21.98
CA VAL A 351 11.75 9.96 22.84
C VAL A 351 10.89 9.50 24.01
N LYS A 352 11.52 9.14 25.13
CA LYS A 352 10.82 8.80 26.37
C LYS A 352 9.89 9.94 26.82
N VAL A 353 8.66 9.60 27.17
CA VAL A 353 7.66 10.53 27.68
C VAL A 353 7.15 10.09 29.06
N PRO A 354 6.70 11.04 29.91
CA PRO A 354 6.09 10.68 31.19
C PRO A 354 4.75 9.97 30.97
N LYS A 355 4.31 9.18 31.95
CA LYS A 355 2.99 8.51 31.92
C LYS A 355 1.81 9.48 31.99
N VAL A 356 2.02 10.68 32.52
CA VAL A 356 1.01 11.73 32.65
C VAL A 356 1.66 13.08 32.34
N GLY A 357 0.90 13.95 31.68
CA GLY A 357 1.37 15.29 31.29
C GLY A 357 2.15 15.31 29.97
N ILE A 358 2.41 16.52 29.47
CA ILE A 358 3.03 16.75 28.17
C ILE A 358 4.45 17.30 28.33
N SER A 359 5.41 16.61 27.73
CA SER A 359 6.80 17.06 27.70
C SER A 359 7.00 18.06 26.56
N LYS A 360 7.19 19.35 26.90
CA LYS A 360 7.54 20.39 25.91
C LYS A 360 8.80 20.04 25.10
N ARG A 361 9.76 19.36 25.73
CA ARG A 361 10.96 18.85 25.04
C ARG A 361 10.61 17.81 23.98
N ALA A 362 9.67 16.91 24.27
CA ALA A 362 9.23 15.89 23.31
C ALA A 362 8.46 16.52 22.14
N VAL A 363 7.57 17.48 22.42
CA VAL A 363 6.88 18.27 21.39
C VAL A 363 7.89 18.96 20.47
N ASN A 364 8.88 19.65 21.04
CA ASN A 364 9.91 20.34 20.26
C ASN A 364 10.72 19.37 19.38
N LYS A 365 10.97 18.12 19.82
CA LYS A 365 11.64 17.11 18.99
C LYS A 365 10.81 16.72 17.76
N VAL A 366 9.49 16.62 17.90
CA VAL A 366 8.62 16.37 16.74
C VAL A 366 8.63 17.58 15.81
N LEU A 367 8.63 18.81 16.34
CA LEU A 367 8.79 20.01 15.52
C LEU A 367 10.12 20.03 14.75
N VAL A 368 11.23 19.63 15.38
CA VAL A 368 12.52 19.47 14.68
C VAL A 368 12.43 18.40 13.59
N THR A 369 11.73 17.30 13.86
CA THR A 369 11.48 16.24 12.86
C THR A 369 10.71 16.79 11.66
N ILE A 370 9.69 17.63 11.88
CA ILE A 370 8.89 18.24 10.81
C ILE A 370 9.71 19.30 10.06
N LEU A 371 10.24 20.29 10.78
CA LEU A 371 10.81 21.52 10.22
C LEU A 371 12.28 21.40 9.79
N GLY A 372 13.02 20.42 10.32
CA GLY A 372 14.46 20.28 10.05
C GLY A 372 15.33 21.35 10.69
N GLU A 373 14.81 22.11 11.68
CA GLU A 373 15.54 23.20 12.34
C GLU A 373 16.56 22.67 13.35
N LYS A 374 17.86 22.83 13.05
CA LYS A 374 19.05 22.37 13.80
C LYS A 374 19.13 20.84 13.96
N ALA A 375 20.33 20.29 13.75
CA ALA A 375 20.59 18.88 13.98
C ALA A 375 20.33 18.51 15.45
N ASP A 376 19.35 17.63 15.71
CA ASP A 376 19.13 16.97 17.00
C ASP A 376 19.60 15.52 16.88
N LYS A 377 20.46 15.07 17.79
CA LYS A 377 21.04 13.71 17.79
C LYS A 377 20.01 12.57 17.86
N ASN A 378 18.77 12.86 18.27
CA ASN A 378 17.69 11.88 18.38
C ASN A 378 16.71 11.95 17.19
N VAL A 379 16.96 12.84 16.24
CA VAL A 379 16.24 12.90 14.96
C VAL A 379 17.19 12.37 13.90
N VAL A 380 16.79 11.27 13.27
CA VAL A 380 17.60 10.60 12.26
C VAL A 380 17.11 11.02 10.88
N GLU A 381 18.02 11.46 10.02
CA GLU A 381 17.74 11.68 8.61
C GLU A 381 17.52 10.32 7.92
N GLY A 382 16.45 10.23 7.15
CA GLY A 382 16.15 9.05 6.36
C GLY A 382 17.10 8.91 5.16
N PRO A 383 17.09 7.75 4.48
CA PRO A 383 17.96 7.53 3.32
C PRO A 383 17.68 8.56 2.20
N PRO A 384 18.72 8.92 1.41
CA PRO A 384 18.56 9.87 0.32
C PRO A 384 17.61 9.34 -0.77
N ALA A 385 16.97 10.25 -1.50
CA ALA A 385 16.05 9.91 -2.58
C ALA A 385 16.74 9.04 -3.64
N GLY A 386 16.08 7.96 -4.07
CA GLY A 386 16.62 7.01 -5.04
C GLY A 386 17.50 5.90 -4.46
N ALA A 387 17.78 5.89 -3.14
CA ALA A 387 18.37 4.73 -2.49
C ALA A 387 17.38 3.55 -2.52
N ARG A 388 17.69 2.49 -3.27
CA ARG A 388 16.93 1.22 -3.18
C ARG A 388 17.01 0.69 -1.74
N SER A 389 15.95 0.07 -1.24
CA SER A 389 15.91 -0.50 0.11
C SER A 389 17.15 -1.36 0.33
N VAL A 390 17.95 -0.98 1.31
CA VAL A 390 19.23 -1.64 1.52
C VAL A 390 18.94 -3.04 2.05
N TRP A 391 19.47 -4.03 1.32
CA TRP A 391 19.27 -5.48 1.41
C TRP A 391 19.31 -6.11 2.82
N TYR A 392 19.86 -5.44 3.84
CA TYR A 392 19.92 -5.96 5.22
C TYR A 392 18.58 -6.06 5.96
N ASN A 393 17.50 -5.46 5.44
CA ASN A 393 16.15 -5.59 6.02
C ASN A 393 15.40 -6.88 5.60
N SER A 394 16.02 -7.73 4.77
CA SER A 394 15.48 -9.05 4.40
C SER A 394 16.30 -10.17 5.05
N LYS A 395 15.64 -11.20 5.60
CA LYS A 395 16.32 -12.42 6.10
C LYS A 395 17.38 -13.00 5.14
N PRO A 396 17.16 -13.06 3.81
CA PRO A 396 18.21 -13.49 2.87
C PRO A 396 19.42 -12.53 2.80
N GLY A 397 19.22 -11.22 3.01
CA GLY A 397 20.32 -10.24 3.03
C GLY A 397 21.24 -10.39 4.24
N LEU A 398 20.72 -10.71 5.42
CA LEU A 398 21.54 -11.00 6.61
C LEU A 398 22.41 -12.25 6.42
N VAL A 399 21.90 -13.27 5.72
CA VAL A 399 22.67 -14.48 5.37
C VAL A 399 23.80 -14.14 4.40
N ALA A 400 23.54 -13.31 3.39
CA ALA A 400 24.56 -12.85 2.44
C ALA A 400 25.65 -11.98 3.12
N ALA A 401 25.27 -11.12 4.07
CA ALA A 401 26.21 -10.29 4.84
C ALA A 401 27.11 -11.15 5.74
N GLY A 402 26.51 -12.15 6.41
CA GLY A 402 27.25 -13.10 7.25
C GLY A 402 28.28 -13.90 6.44
N VAL A 403 27.90 -14.36 5.24
CA VAL A 403 28.82 -15.08 4.33
C VAL A 403 29.95 -14.17 3.84
N ALA A 404 29.67 -12.90 3.56
CA ALA A 404 30.69 -11.94 3.12
C ALA A 404 31.74 -11.63 4.21
N VAL A 405 31.32 -11.44 5.47
CA VAL A 405 32.25 -11.16 6.59
C VAL A 405 33.10 -12.37 6.94
N VAL A 406 32.51 -13.58 6.94
CA VAL A 406 33.26 -14.82 7.14
C VAL A 406 34.22 -15.08 5.98
N GLY A 407 33.79 -14.83 4.73
CA GLY A 407 34.64 -14.93 3.55
C GLY A 407 35.82 -13.97 3.55
N LEU A 408 35.64 -12.73 4.02
CA LEU A 408 36.71 -11.74 4.16
C LEU A 408 37.69 -12.12 5.29
N GLY A 409 37.19 -12.63 6.42
CA GLY A 409 38.03 -13.12 7.51
C GLY A 409 38.88 -14.32 7.10
N VAL A 410 38.28 -15.30 6.41
CA VAL A 410 38.99 -16.46 5.87
C VAL A 410 39.95 -16.05 4.75
N GLY A 411 39.56 -15.11 3.87
CA GLY A 411 40.41 -14.60 2.80
C GLY A 411 41.65 -13.84 3.31
N ILE A 412 41.51 -13.03 4.37
CA ILE A 412 42.64 -12.33 5.00
C ILE A 412 43.55 -13.32 5.74
N ALA A 413 42.98 -14.32 6.41
CA ALA A 413 43.77 -15.39 7.04
C ALA A 413 44.53 -16.23 6.01
N MET A 414 43.88 -16.57 4.88
CA MET A 414 44.46 -17.31 3.77
C MET A 414 45.52 -16.47 3.03
N SER A 415 45.30 -15.17 2.83
CA SER A 415 46.28 -14.24 2.26
C SER A 415 47.54 -14.16 3.12
N ARG A 416 47.41 -14.06 4.45
CA ARG A 416 48.56 -14.09 5.38
C ARG A 416 49.26 -15.44 5.44
N TYR A 417 48.53 -16.54 5.21
CA TYR A 417 49.09 -17.89 5.13
C TYR A 417 49.85 -18.12 3.81
N LEU A 418 49.30 -17.66 2.69
CA LEU A 418 49.86 -17.78 1.34
C LEU A 418 51.04 -16.84 1.11
N ASN A 419 51.14 -15.71 1.81
CA ASN A 419 52.29 -14.79 1.71
C ASN A 419 53.60 -15.35 2.34
N LYS A 420 53.55 -16.55 2.93
CA LYS A 420 54.73 -17.28 3.44
C LYS A 420 55.15 -18.47 2.56
N GLY A 421 54.41 -18.77 1.49
CA GLY A 421 54.75 -19.84 0.54
C GLY A 421 54.95 -19.25 -0.86
N ASN A 422 56.12 -19.49 -1.46
CA ASN A 422 56.40 -19.14 -2.85
C ASN A 422 55.37 -19.79 -3.80
N PHE A 423 54.33 -19.05 -4.18
CA PHE A 423 53.45 -19.38 -5.30
C PHE A 423 53.55 -18.29 -6.36
N THR A 424 53.84 -18.71 -7.59
CA THR A 424 53.84 -17.85 -8.77
C THR A 424 52.49 -17.98 -9.45
N PHE A 425 51.75 -16.88 -9.61
CA PHE A 425 50.50 -16.87 -10.37
C PHE A 425 50.80 -16.73 -11.86
N CYS A 426 50.32 -17.68 -12.68
CA CYS A 426 50.34 -17.58 -14.14
C CYS A 426 49.43 -16.45 -14.60
N LYS A 427 49.90 -15.59 -15.51
CA LYS A 427 49.35 -14.25 -15.68
C LYS A 427 48.37 -14.05 -16.84
N ASP A 428 48.00 -15.08 -17.60
CA ASP A 428 47.05 -14.91 -18.73
C ASP A 428 45.94 -15.97 -18.72
N VAL A 429 44.68 -15.51 -18.79
CA VAL A 429 43.46 -16.33 -18.65
C VAL A 429 42.91 -16.79 -20.01
N GLU A 430 43.56 -16.46 -21.12
CA GLU A 430 42.98 -16.72 -22.45
C GLU A 430 43.51 -17.97 -23.17
N ASN A 431 44.59 -18.62 -22.73
CA ASN A 431 45.02 -19.89 -23.33
C ASN A 431 45.59 -20.85 -22.27
N VAL A 432 44.81 -21.86 -21.89
CA VAL A 432 45.24 -22.90 -20.95
C VAL A 432 46.16 -23.89 -21.65
N THR A 433 47.48 -23.70 -21.55
CA THR A 433 48.45 -24.78 -21.70
C THR A 433 49.66 -24.51 -20.80
N CYS A 434 49.74 -25.17 -19.65
CA CYS A 434 51.01 -25.34 -18.94
C CYS A 434 51.71 -26.58 -19.50
N THR A 435 52.96 -26.48 -19.93
CA THR A 435 53.73 -27.65 -20.40
C THR A 435 54.18 -28.52 -19.22
N PRO A 436 54.22 -29.87 -19.38
CA PRO A 436 54.51 -30.81 -18.28
C PRO A 436 55.88 -30.66 -17.59
N GLU A 437 56.82 -29.93 -18.18
CA GLU A 437 58.20 -29.81 -17.66
C GLU A 437 58.32 -28.91 -16.41
N GLU A 438 57.33 -28.08 -16.10
CA GLU A 438 57.38 -27.20 -14.92
C GLU A 438 56.84 -27.83 -13.62
N ILE A 439 56.11 -28.96 -13.72
CA ILE A 439 55.54 -29.65 -12.54
C ILE A 439 56.54 -30.63 -11.91
N ALA A 440 57.57 -31.05 -12.64
CA ALA A 440 58.39 -32.20 -12.27
C ALA A 440 59.47 -31.95 -11.19
N ASN A 441 59.73 -30.71 -10.77
CA ASN A 441 60.80 -30.46 -9.79
C ASN A 441 60.39 -29.47 -8.70
N LYS A 442 59.85 -30.00 -7.59
CA LYS A 442 60.02 -29.45 -6.23
C LYS A 442 59.58 -30.46 -5.17
N LYS A 443 60.55 -31.01 -4.44
CA LYS A 443 60.30 -31.87 -3.27
C LYS A 443 59.68 -31.04 -2.14
N VAL A 444 58.51 -31.46 -1.66
CA VAL A 444 57.93 -30.98 -0.41
C VAL A 444 58.80 -31.50 0.75
N SER A 445 59.16 -30.65 1.70
CA SER A 445 60.01 -31.07 2.82
C SER A 445 59.22 -31.94 3.82
N PRO A 446 59.86 -32.93 4.48
CA PRO A 446 59.19 -33.85 5.42
C PRO A 446 58.51 -33.16 6.60
N ALA A 447 58.96 -31.94 6.97
CA ALA A 447 58.37 -31.13 8.03
C ALA A 447 56.96 -30.59 7.68
N ASN A 448 56.66 -30.47 6.39
CA ASN A 448 55.35 -30.01 5.91
C ASN A 448 54.34 -31.15 5.80
N GLU A 449 54.81 -32.38 5.58
CA GLU A 449 53.98 -33.58 5.48
C GLU A 449 53.43 -34.03 6.85
N ALA A 450 54.24 -33.90 7.92
CA ALA A 450 53.82 -34.18 9.28
C ALA A 450 52.75 -33.20 9.80
N LYS A 451 52.88 -31.91 9.46
CA LYS A 451 51.90 -30.87 9.84
C LYS A 451 50.59 -30.96 9.06
N PHE A 452 50.62 -31.50 7.85
CA PHE A 452 49.41 -31.75 7.06
C PHE A 452 48.57 -32.89 7.65
N LYS A 453 49.21 -33.95 8.15
CA LYS A 453 48.51 -35.06 8.84
C LYS A 453 47.90 -34.62 10.18
N GLU A 454 48.53 -33.70 10.89
CA GLU A 454 47.99 -33.12 12.12
C GLU A 454 46.75 -32.25 11.85
N PHE A 455 46.76 -31.48 10.75
CA PHE A 455 45.62 -30.67 10.30
C PHE A 455 44.43 -31.52 9.79
N ASP A 456 44.69 -32.63 9.10
CA ASP A 456 43.68 -33.58 8.62
C ASP A 456 42.99 -34.34 9.78
N SER A 457 43.75 -34.65 10.85
CA SER A 457 43.20 -35.28 12.05
C SER A 457 42.28 -34.36 12.87
N SER A 458 42.49 -33.04 12.79
CA SER A 458 41.68 -32.00 13.45
C SER A 458 40.31 -31.79 12.78
N ILE A 459 40.24 -32.04 11.47
CA ILE A 459 39.00 -31.89 10.68
C ILE A 459 38.12 -33.14 10.76
N THR A 460 38.70 -34.33 11.00
CA THR A 460 37.94 -35.59 11.07
C THR A 460 37.25 -35.86 12.41
N THR A 461 37.66 -35.20 13.51
CA THR A 461 37.09 -35.47 14.86
C THR A 461 35.84 -34.64 15.21
N LYS A 462 35.46 -33.63 14.43
CA LYS A 462 34.18 -32.91 14.60
C LYS A 462 33.49 -32.77 13.24
N GLY A 463 32.50 -33.63 13.03
CA GLY A 463 31.98 -33.97 11.71
C GLY A 463 31.34 -32.86 10.88
N VAL A 464 31.33 -33.15 9.57
CA VAL A 464 30.57 -32.57 8.46
C VAL A 464 31.06 -31.22 7.92
N LEU A 465 32.03 -31.28 7.01
CA LEU A 465 32.03 -30.55 5.73
C LEU A 465 33.21 -31.03 4.87
N SER A 466 32.94 -31.99 3.99
CA SER A 466 33.87 -32.47 2.97
C SER A 466 34.37 -31.33 2.08
N GLY A 467 35.61 -31.43 1.59
CA GLY A 467 36.37 -30.44 0.80
C GLY A 467 35.71 -29.87 -0.48
N VAL A 468 34.47 -30.22 -0.78
CA VAL A 468 33.61 -29.57 -1.79
C VAL A 468 33.18 -28.16 -1.34
N GLY A 469 33.08 -27.90 -0.03
CA GLY A 469 32.68 -26.59 0.51
C GLY A 469 33.69 -25.46 0.31
N LEU A 470 34.99 -25.78 0.27
CA LEU A 470 36.05 -24.77 0.07
C LEU A 470 36.18 -24.35 -1.41
N GLY A 471 35.98 -25.28 -2.35
CA GLY A 471 35.98 -24.97 -3.78
C GLY A 471 34.80 -24.08 -4.20
N LEU A 472 33.61 -24.34 -3.67
CA LEU A 472 32.42 -23.52 -3.92
C LEU A 472 32.50 -22.13 -3.27
N GLY A 473 33.15 -21.99 -2.11
CA GLY A 473 33.35 -20.71 -1.44
C GLY A 473 34.25 -19.75 -2.21
N VAL A 474 35.34 -20.26 -2.81
CA VAL A 474 36.28 -19.45 -3.60
C VAL A 474 35.69 -19.06 -4.96
N LEU A 475 34.97 -19.98 -5.63
CA LEU A 475 34.25 -19.67 -6.87
C LEU A 475 33.07 -18.70 -6.63
N GLY A 476 32.36 -18.84 -5.51
CA GLY A 476 31.28 -17.94 -5.13
C GLY A 476 31.74 -16.51 -4.85
N ALA A 477 32.91 -16.35 -4.21
CA ALA A 477 33.49 -15.03 -3.95
C ALA A 477 34.01 -14.34 -5.23
N ALA A 478 34.61 -15.11 -6.15
CA ALA A 478 35.06 -14.60 -7.44
C ALA A 478 33.87 -14.23 -8.36
N ALA A 479 32.82 -15.06 -8.39
CA ALA A 479 31.61 -14.78 -9.15
C ALA A 479 30.85 -13.56 -8.59
N ALA A 480 30.77 -13.42 -7.26
CA ALA A 480 30.20 -12.23 -6.62
C ALA A 480 31.03 -10.98 -6.96
N GLY A 481 32.37 -11.05 -6.84
CA GLY A 481 33.26 -9.94 -7.19
C GLY A 481 33.13 -9.51 -8.66
N TYR A 482 32.99 -10.46 -9.58
CA TYR A 482 32.80 -10.18 -11.00
C TYR A 482 31.39 -9.62 -11.30
N PHE A 483 30.35 -10.13 -10.63
CA PHE A 483 28.99 -9.59 -10.72
C PHE A 483 28.94 -8.14 -10.21
N PHE A 484 29.61 -7.84 -9.10
CA PHE A 484 29.77 -6.48 -8.58
C PHE A 484 30.55 -5.56 -9.54
N TYR A 485 31.54 -6.07 -10.27
CA TYR A 485 32.28 -5.30 -11.27
C TYR A 485 31.42 -5.00 -12.52
N ALA A 486 30.68 -5.98 -13.03
CA ALA A 486 29.85 -5.84 -14.23
C ALA A 486 28.64 -4.89 -14.02
N GLU A 487 28.00 -4.92 -12.84
CA GLU A 487 26.85 -4.07 -12.51
C GLU A 487 27.20 -2.57 -12.47
N THR A 488 28.47 -2.24 -12.20
CA THR A 488 28.93 -0.84 -12.14
C THR A 488 29.22 -0.22 -13.51
N GLN A 489 29.38 -1.01 -14.57
CA GLN A 489 29.84 -0.49 -15.87
C GLN A 489 28.90 -0.77 -17.06
N LYS A 490 28.18 -1.90 -17.13
CA LYS A 490 27.32 -2.24 -18.29
C LYS A 490 26.11 -3.13 -17.94
N PRO A 491 24.98 -2.55 -17.49
CA PRO A 491 23.86 -3.30 -16.92
C PRO A 491 23.01 -4.12 -17.92
N ALA A 492 23.10 -3.86 -19.23
CA ALA A 492 22.29 -4.56 -20.24
C ALA A 492 22.79 -5.99 -20.55
N GLU A 493 24.07 -6.30 -20.31
CA GLU A 493 24.67 -7.61 -20.60
C GLU A 493 24.54 -8.60 -19.43
N ALA A 494 24.37 -8.12 -18.20
CA ALA A 494 24.28 -8.95 -16.99
C ALA A 494 23.02 -9.84 -16.95
N ALA A 495 21.91 -9.40 -17.57
CA ALA A 495 20.65 -10.14 -17.60
C ALA A 495 20.71 -11.43 -18.45
N ALA A 496 21.66 -11.53 -19.39
CA ALA A 496 21.75 -12.66 -20.32
C ALA A 496 22.51 -13.88 -19.75
N VAL A 497 23.29 -13.72 -18.68
CA VAL A 497 24.19 -14.77 -18.17
C VAL A 497 23.49 -15.76 -17.22
N LEU A 498 22.40 -15.36 -16.57
CA LEU A 498 21.67 -16.22 -15.62
C LEU A 498 20.90 -17.38 -16.26
N TYR A 499 20.74 -17.41 -17.60
CA TYR A 499 19.97 -18.46 -18.29
C TYR A 499 20.80 -19.57 -18.95
N ARG A 500 22.14 -19.56 -18.88
CA ARG A 500 22.99 -20.59 -19.52
C ARG A 500 23.59 -21.64 -18.59
N GLY A 501 23.26 -21.63 -17.30
CA GLY A 501 23.95 -22.45 -16.29
C GLY A 501 23.12 -23.50 -15.54
N MET A 502 21.86 -23.77 -15.91
CA MET A 502 21.07 -24.82 -15.26
C MET A 502 20.98 -26.08 -16.14
N PRO A 503 21.22 -27.28 -15.60
CA PRO A 503 20.89 -28.51 -16.30
C PRO A 503 19.37 -28.57 -16.53
N SER A 504 18.97 -28.95 -17.75
CA SER A 504 17.58 -29.10 -18.15
C SER A 504 16.83 -30.10 -17.24
N PRO A 505 15.55 -29.84 -16.88
CA PRO A 505 14.73 -30.82 -16.18
C PRO A 505 14.38 -31.99 -17.11
N PRO A 506 14.15 -33.20 -16.56
CA PRO A 506 13.77 -34.35 -17.36
C PRO A 506 12.45 -34.11 -18.07
N ALA A 507 12.39 -34.52 -19.34
CA ALA A 507 11.29 -34.31 -20.25
C ALA A 507 10.02 -35.01 -19.77
N HIS A 508 9.03 -34.26 -19.26
CA HIS A 508 7.59 -34.53 -19.38
C HIS A 508 6.79 -33.30 -18.89
N ALA A 509 6.58 -32.32 -19.77
CA ALA A 509 5.44 -31.39 -19.78
C ALA A 509 5.69 -30.31 -20.86
N GLN A 510 5.10 -30.50 -22.04
CA GLN A 510 5.02 -29.42 -23.03
C GLN A 510 4.01 -28.38 -22.53
N VAL A 511 4.48 -27.18 -22.21
CA VAL A 511 3.63 -25.98 -22.16
C VAL A 511 3.96 -25.15 -23.39
N VAL A 512 2.98 -25.04 -24.28
CA VAL A 512 3.01 -24.21 -25.48
C VAL A 512 2.95 -22.75 -25.05
N LEU A 513 4.02 -21.99 -25.33
CA LEU A 513 4.01 -20.52 -25.29
C LEU A 513 3.75 -19.98 -26.71
N PRO A 514 2.99 -18.88 -26.87
CA PRO A 514 2.72 -18.29 -28.18
C PRO A 514 3.98 -17.68 -28.81
N PRO A 515 4.06 -17.59 -30.16
CA PRO A 515 5.28 -17.16 -30.85
C PRO A 515 5.60 -15.68 -30.60
N ARG A 516 6.89 -15.43 -30.36
CA ARG A 516 7.50 -14.09 -30.35
C ARG A 516 7.33 -13.43 -31.72
N LEU A 517 6.87 -12.18 -31.72
CA LEU A 517 6.95 -11.30 -32.88
C LEU A 517 8.42 -10.93 -33.11
N ASP A 518 9.01 -11.48 -34.17
CA ASP A 518 10.33 -11.09 -34.67
C ASP A 518 10.25 -9.68 -35.26
N ALA A 519 10.98 -8.74 -34.63
CA ALA A 519 11.23 -7.42 -35.21
C ALA A 519 12.26 -7.57 -36.33
N GLY A 520 11.77 -7.70 -37.57
CA GLY A 520 12.58 -7.53 -38.78
C GLY A 520 13.00 -6.07 -39.01
N PRO A 521 14.00 -5.80 -39.87
CA PRO A 521 14.56 -4.47 -40.06
C PRO A 521 13.56 -3.57 -40.80
N VAL A 522 13.13 -2.49 -40.13
CA VAL A 522 12.26 -1.47 -40.72
C VAL A 522 13.04 -0.70 -41.79
N ARG A 523 12.69 -0.93 -43.06
CA ARG A 523 13.03 -0.03 -44.17
C ARG A 523 12.02 1.12 -44.18
N PHE A 524 12.51 2.34 -44.11
CA PHE A 524 11.71 3.53 -44.39
C PHE A 524 11.33 3.54 -45.87
N VAL A 525 10.03 3.51 -46.17
CA VAL A 525 9.49 3.93 -47.45
C VAL A 525 8.67 5.17 -47.18
N ALA A 526 9.12 6.28 -47.75
CA ALA A 526 8.39 7.54 -47.74
C ALA A 526 7.18 7.44 -48.68
N GLN A 527 6.00 7.80 -48.17
CA GLN A 527 4.97 8.53 -48.90
C GLN A 527 3.95 9.14 -47.92
#